data_AF-A0A930FCE2-F1
#
_entry.id   AF-A0A930FCE2-F1
#
_cell.length_a   1.000
_cell.length_b   1.000
_cell.length_c   1.000
_cell.angle_alpha   90.00
_cell.angle_beta   90.00
_cell.angle_gamma   90.00
#
_symmetry.space_group_name_H-M   'P 1'
#
loop_
_entity.id
_entity.type
_entity.pdbx_description
1 polymer ?
#
loop_
_entity_poly.entity_id
_entity_poly.type
_entity_poly.pdbx_seq_one_letter_code
_entity_poly.pdbx_strand_id
1 'polypeptide(L)'
;MERILEMILLQVCITNTESDTYFLKYQKRLVALEGRPSVRHLLRHDEMVIGIEEHFYHDGVVESSFVLTEKISLQDAIDLIAVLLEVYIRHYHCNRIVFHTVDDQLVHAYQANAVRCDNYQFIYDVEEYRLQLENSVFDERGYIINQGRMESIPFGWFNTRDKGCGWIAAYNLLKLNGKTMLMKDVLAGLKRFAFIGNLLGQEKISLYFWLKKQGLSVHISVGTNAKMIKKMCASKSGILLYIHRTNAHYVAYEVLKDGKIQFFNAVYGKKNHITTASEFLRENSFIPLSSLIYVD
;
A
#
# COMPACT_ATOMS: atom_id res chain seq x y z
N MET A 1 3.86 -38.24 -16.52
CA MET A 1 4.64 -37.05 -16.13
C MET A 1 3.78 -36.22 -15.21
N GLU A 2 3.89 -36.47 -13.91
CA GLU A 2 3.29 -35.62 -12.89
C GLU A 2 3.95 -34.24 -13.01
N ARG A 3 3.16 -33.22 -13.37
CA ARG A 3 3.57 -31.83 -13.15
C ARG A 3 3.72 -31.71 -11.63
N ILE A 4 4.95 -31.71 -11.14
CA ILE A 4 5.24 -31.21 -9.80
C ILE A 4 4.81 -29.74 -9.84
N LEU A 5 3.61 -29.47 -9.34
CA LEU A 5 3.15 -28.13 -9.04
C LEU A 5 4.09 -27.64 -7.93
N GLU A 6 4.94 -26.66 -8.22
CA GLU A 6 5.68 -25.98 -7.16
C GLU A 6 4.66 -25.29 -6.27
N MET A 7 4.36 -25.95 -5.14
CA MET A 7 3.41 -25.47 -4.15
C MET A 7 4.08 -24.37 -3.33
N ILE A 8 3.57 -23.15 -3.45
CA ILE A 8 3.98 -22.08 -2.54
C ILE A 8 3.28 -22.34 -1.21
N LEU A 9 4.02 -22.83 -0.22
CA LEU A 9 3.57 -22.93 1.16
C LEU A 9 3.95 -21.65 1.91
N LEU A 10 2.94 -20.90 2.33
CA LEU A 10 3.11 -19.72 3.16
C LEU A 10 2.53 -20.00 4.53
N GLN A 11 3.37 -20.06 5.57
CA GLN A 11 2.90 -20.07 6.94
C GLN A 11 3.02 -18.67 7.53
N VAL A 12 1.97 -18.23 8.21
CA VAL A 12 1.87 -16.90 8.79
C VAL A 12 1.51 -17.02 10.25
N CYS A 13 2.28 -16.39 11.13
CA CYS A 13 1.98 -16.29 12.55
C CYS A 13 1.67 -14.82 12.89
N ILE A 14 0.54 -14.59 13.54
CA ILE A 14 0.00 -13.26 13.84
C ILE A 14 -0.08 -13.14 15.37
N THR A 15 0.60 -12.14 15.94
CA THR A 15 0.73 -12.00 17.41
C THR A 15 0.01 -10.76 17.94
N ASN A 16 -0.36 -10.82 19.23
CA ASN A 16 -0.98 -9.73 20.01
C ASN A 16 -2.29 -9.22 19.40
N THR A 17 -3.22 -10.15 19.25
CA THR A 17 -4.49 -9.95 18.56
C THR A 17 -5.62 -9.68 19.55
N GLU A 18 -6.55 -8.79 19.20
CA GLU A 18 -7.94 -8.84 19.72
C GLU A 18 -8.73 -9.99 19.04
N SER A 19 -8.07 -11.12 18.81
CA SER A 19 -8.47 -12.27 17.97
C SER A 19 -9.75 -12.95 18.41
N ASP A 20 -10.07 -12.87 19.70
CA ASP A 20 -11.26 -13.50 20.27
C ASP A 20 -12.52 -13.02 19.54
N THR A 21 -12.59 -11.73 19.19
CA THR A 21 -13.74 -11.12 18.50
C THR A 21 -13.94 -11.67 17.08
N TYR A 22 -12.87 -11.97 16.34
CA TYR A 22 -12.94 -12.53 14.99
C TYR A 22 -13.42 -13.99 15.02
N PHE A 23 -12.81 -14.82 15.86
CA PHE A 23 -13.18 -16.24 15.95
C PHE A 23 -14.59 -16.44 16.52
N LEU A 24 -15.03 -15.60 17.47
CA LEU A 24 -16.42 -15.54 17.94
C LEU A 24 -17.41 -15.26 16.80
N LYS A 25 -17.07 -14.34 15.89
CA LYS A 25 -17.93 -13.97 14.74
C LYS A 25 -18.08 -15.09 13.71
N TYR A 26 -17.05 -15.92 13.52
CA TYR A 26 -17.04 -17.00 12.52
C TYR A 26 -17.21 -18.41 13.12
N GLN A 27 -17.60 -18.52 14.39
CA GLN A 27 -17.75 -19.78 15.11
C GLN A 27 -18.63 -20.83 14.38
N LYS A 28 -19.62 -20.38 13.60
CA LYS A 28 -20.51 -21.26 12.79
C LYS A 28 -19.85 -21.87 11.54
N ARG A 29 -18.64 -21.46 11.17
CA ARG A 29 -17.86 -21.98 10.02
C ARG A 29 -16.66 -22.82 10.45
N LEU A 30 -16.50 -23.06 11.74
CA LEU A 30 -15.42 -23.87 12.28
C LEU A 30 -15.65 -25.34 11.90
N VAL A 31 -14.68 -25.95 11.24
CA VAL A 31 -14.63 -27.40 11.06
C VAL A 31 -13.81 -27.94 12.23
N ALA A 32 -14.49 -28.57 13.18
CA ALA A 32 -13.81 -29.26 14.27
C ALA A 32 -13.17 -30.54 13.72
N LEU A 33 -11.87 -30.49 13.45
CA LEU A 33 -11.03 -31.68 13.39
C LEU A 33 -10.31 -31.78 14.74
N GLU A 34 -10.37 -32.98 15.31
CA GLU A 34 -9.90 -33.38 16.64
C GLU A 34 -8.82 -32.47 17.24
N GLY A 35 -9.26 -31.53 18.10
CA GLY A 35 -8.40 -30.85 19.06
C GLY A 35 -8.16 -29.35 18.89
N ARG A 36 -8.37 -28.73 17.71
CA ARG A 36 -8.21 -27.27 17.53
C ARG A 36 -9.19 -26.67 16.53
N PRO A 37 -9.89 -25.55 16.83
CA PRO A 37 -10.80 -24.91 15.90
C PRO A 37 -10.03 -24.32 14.72
N SER A 38 -10.43 -24.68 13.49
CA SER A 38 -9.84 -24.16 12.24
C SER A 38 -10.91 -23.62 11.29
N VAL A 39 -10.54 -22.61 10.51
CA VAL A 39 -11.37 -22.06 9.41
C VAL A 39 -10.64 -22.27 8.09
N ARG A 40 -11.30 -22.88 7.12
CA ARG A 40 -10.77 -23.08 5.76
C ARG A 40 -11.51 -22.25 4.73
N HIS A 41 -10.76 -21.61 3.85
CA HIS A 41 -11.27 -20.87 2.70
C HIS A 41 -10.66 -21.42 1.41
N LEU A 42 -11.50 -21.62 0.39
CA LEU A 42 -11.02 -21.85 -0.97
C LEU A 42 -10.72 -20.50 -1.60
N LEU A 43 -9.49 -20.33 -2.10
CA LEU A 43 -9.10 -19.16 -2.87
C LEU A 43 -9.51 -19.36 -4.32
N ARG A 44 -10.21 -18.38 -4.90
CA ARG A 44 -10.68 -18.43 -6.28
C ARG A 44 -10.23 -17.22 -7.08
N HIS A 45 -9.85 -17.44 -8.33
CA HIS A 45 -9.62 -16.41 -9.35
C HIS A 45 -10.36 -16.81 -10.63
N ASP A 46 -11.23 -15.95 -11.16
CA ASP A 46 -12.07 -16.23 -12.33
C ASP A 46 -12.79 -17.61 -12.25
N GLU A 47 -13.42 -17.88 -11.10
CA GLU A 47 -14.09 -19.16 -10.77
C GLU A 47 -13.19 -20.40 -10.62
N MET A 48 -11.90 -20.32 -10.93
CA MET A 48 -10.95 -21.40 -10.69
C MET A 48 -10.43 -21.37 -9.25
N VAL A 49 -10.35 -22.55 -8.61
CA VAL A 49 -9.70 -22.68 -7.29
C VAL A 49 -8.19 -22.61 -7.48
N ILE A 50 -7.58 -21.54 -6.97
CA ILE A 50 -6.13 -21.28 -7.08
C ILE A 50 -5.36 -21.61 -5.81
N GLY A 51 -6.09 -21.96 -4.74
CA GLY A 51 -5.45 -22.32 -3.48
C GLY A 51 -6.40 -22.61 -2.33
N ILE A 52 -5.80 -22.97 -1.20
CA ILE A 52 -6.47 -23.20 0.08
C ILE A 52 -5.81 -22.30 1.11
N GLU A 53 -6.62 -21.60 1.90
CA GLU A 53 -6.21 -20.87 3.09
C GLU A 53 -6.83 -21.55 4.31
N GLU A 54 -6.01 -21.81 5.32
CA GLU A 54 -6.44 -22.39 6.60
C GLU A 54 -5.94 -21.51 7.75
N HIS A 55 -6.80 -21.24 8.73
CA HIS A 55 -6.48 -20.46 9.94
C HIS A 55 -6.68 -21.30 11.19
N PHE A 56 -5.69 -21.28 12.07
CA PHE A 56 -5.70 -21.91 13.39
C PHE A 56 -5.51 -20.83 14.46
N TYR A 57 -6.27 -20.92 15.55
CA TYR A 57 -6.12 -20.03 16.70
C TYR A 57 -5.70 -20.80 17.93
N HIS A 58 -4.64 -20.33 18.60
CA HIS A 58 -4.21 -20.83 19.89
C HIS A 58 -3.45 -19.73 20.65
N ASP A 59 -3.66 -19.62 21.96
CA ASP A 59 -2.87 -18.78 22.87
C ASP A 59 -2.66 -17.31 22.42
N GLY A 60 -3.68 -16.67 21.83
CA GLY A 60 -3.58 -15.28 21.34
C GLY A 60 -2.74 -15.12 20.07
N VAL A 61 -2.56 -16.22 19.34
CA VAL A 61 -1.83 -16.30 18.07
C VAL A 61 -2.74 -16.90 17.00
N VAL A 62 -2.73 -16.30 15.81
CA VAL A 62 -3.34 -16.90 14.61
C VAL A 62 -2.23 -17.44 13.73
N GLU A 63 -2.30 -18.73 13.43
CA GLU A 63 -1.48 -19.38 12.42
C GLU A 63 -2.29 -19.57 11.14
N SER A 64 -1.82 -19.02 10.04
CA SER A 64 -2.46 -19.17 8.73
C SER A 64 -1.53 -19.92 7.78
N SER A 65 -2.07 -20.85 6.99
CA SER A 65 -1.32 -21.51 5.92
C SER A 65 -1.99 -21.28 4.58
N PHE A 66 -1.20 -20.90 3.57
CA PHE A 66 -1.63 -20.82 2.18
C PHE A 66 -0.91 -21.83 1.33
N VAL A 67 -1.66 -22.42 0.41
CA VAL A 67 -1.12 -23.24 -0.67
C VAL A 67 -1.62 -22.64 -1.97
N LEU A 68 -0.71 -22.14 -2.81
CA LEU A 68 -1.02 -21.79 -4.19
C LEU A 68 -0.70 -22.97 -5.11
N THR A 69 -1.58 -23.20 -6.09
CA THR A 69 -1.45 -24.31 -7.03
C THR A 69 -0.66 -23.96 -8.29
N GLU A 70 -0.30 -22.69 -8.51
CA GLU A 70 0.38 -22.23 -9.72
C GLU A 70 1.49 -21.22 -9.40
N LYS A 71 2.53 -21.18 -10.25
CA LYS A 71 3.53 -20.12 -10.22
C LYS A 71 2.90 -18.80 -10.63
N ILE A 72 3.09 -17.77 -9.81
CA ILE A 72 2.66 -16.40 -10.09
C ILE A 72 3.85 -15.58 -10.58
N SER A 73 3.62 -14.41 -11.20
CA SER A 73 4.74 -13.51 -11.52
C SER A 73 5.32 -12.85 -10.26
N LEU A 74 6.53 -12.30 -10.33
CA LEU A 74 7.11 -11.55 -9.20
C LEU A 74 6.21 -10.38 -8.77
N GLN A 75 5.62 -9.66 -9.73
CA GLN A 75 4.72 -8.54 -9.43
C GLN A 75 3.44 -9.02 -8.74
N ASP A 76 2.86 -10.13 -9.21
CA ASP A 76 1.66 -10.70 -8.56
C ASP A 76 1.98 -11.19 -7.15
N ALA A 77 3.19 -11.72 -6.91
CA ALA A 77 3.64 -12.09 -5.57
C ALA A 77 3.77 -10.86 -4.65
N ILE A 78 4.38 -9.77 -5.13
CA ILE A 78 4.46 -8.50 -4.39
C ILE A 78 3.06 -8.00 -4.02
N ASP A 79 2.13 -8.04 -4.96
CA ASP A 79 0.76 -7.57 -4.77
C ASP A 79 -0.03 -8.47 -3.81
N LEU A 80 0.15 -9.79 -3.92
CA LEU A 80 -0.44 -10.76 -2.99
C LEU A 80 0.03 -10.50 -1.55
N ILE A 81 1.34 -10.35 -1.33
CA ILE A 81 1.87 -10.07 0.01
C ILE A 81 1.31 -8.74 0.55
N ALA A 82 1.22 -7.70 -0.28
CA ALA A 82 0.61 -6.42 0.12
C ALA A 82 -0.84 -6.58 0.58
N VAL A 83 -1.63 -7.36 -0.17
CA VAL A 83 -3.03 -7.65 0.17
C VAL A 83 -3.14 -8.47 1.46
N LEU A 84 -2.33 -9.51 1.61
CA LEU A 84 -2.35 -10.37 2.81
C LEU A 84 -2.01 -9.58 4.08
N LEU A 85 -0.96 -8.74 4.02
CA LEU A 85 -0.60 -7.85 5.12
C LEU A 85 -1.81 -6.99 5.54
N GLU A 86 -2.45 -6.31 4.59
CA GLU A 86 -3.60 -5.46 4.90
C GLU A 86 -4.81 -6.24 5.40
N VAL A 87 -5.12 -7.40 4.82
CA VAL A 87 -6.19 -8.28 5.27
C VAL A 87 -5.98 -8.65 6.75
N TYR A 88 -4.77 -9.03 7.13
CA TYR A 88 -4.45 -9.41 8.51
C TYR A 88 -4.44 -8.26 9.49
N ILE A 89 -3.89 -7.12 9.11
CA ILE A 89 -3.95 -5.92 9.94
C ILE A 89 -5.42 -5.53 10.19
N ARG A 90 -6.28 -5.60 9.16
CA ARG A 90 -7.70 -5.23 9.25
C ARG A 90 -8.54 -6.19 10.07
N HIS A 91 -8.30 -7.49 9.92
CA HIS A 91 -9.12 -8.52 10.56
C HIS A 91 -8.70 -8.77 12.00
N TYR A 92 -7.39 -8.74 12.27
CA TYR A 92 -6.85 -9.15 13.56
C TYR A 92 -6.31 -8.00 14.40
N HIS A 93 -6.24 -6.79 13.85
CA HIS A 93 -5.64 -5.62 14.51
C HIS A 93 -4.25 -5.91 15.09
N CYS A 94 -3.51 -6.78 14.40
CA CYS A 94 -2.24 -7.31 14.88
C CYS A 94 -1.12 -6.26 14.84
N ASN A 95 -0.16 -6.40 15.74
CA ASN A 95 1.04 -5.56 15.75
C ASN A 95 2.22 -6.19 15.00
N ARG A 96 2.15 -7.49 14.69
CA ARG A 96 3.21 -8.23 14.03
C ARG A 96 2.65 -9.42 13.27
N ILE A 97 3.25 -9.63 12.09
CA ILE A 97 2.98 -10.75 11.19
C ILE A 97 4.32 -11.40 10.87
N VAL A 98 4.43 -12.71 11.03
CA VAL A 98 5.65 -13.49 10.77
C VAL A 98 5.34 -14.48 9.66
N PHE A 99 6.06 -14.39 8.55
CA PHE A 99 5.99 -15.31 7.44
C PHE A 99 7.14 -16.32 7.50
N HIS A 100 6.84 -17.56 7.12
CA HIS A 100 7.81 -18.60 6.90
C HIS A 100 7.71 -19.09 5.45
N THR A 101 8.84 -19.08 4.75
CA THR A 101 8.97 -19.64 3.41
C THR A 101 10.40 -20.09 3.15
N VAL A 102 10.54 -21.01 2.20
CA VAL A 102 11.83 -21.40 1.60
C VAL A 102 11.88 -21.03 0.10
N ASP A 103 10.87 -20.30 -0.39
CA ASP A 103 10.74 -19.91 -1.80
C ASP A 103 11.39 -18.53 -2.04
N ASP A 104 12.42 -18.51 -2.89
CA ASP A 104 13.19 -17.30 -3.23
C ASP A 104 12.34 -16.19 -3.86
N GLN A 105 11.29 -16.54 -4.62
CA GLN A 105 10.38 -15.55 -5.20
C GLN A 105 9.60 -14.80 -4.12
N LEU A 106 9.18 -15.52 -3.07
CA LEU A 106 8.51 -14.90 -1.92
C LEU A 106 9.45 -14.03 -1.10
N VAL A 107 10.73 -14.39 -0.98
CA VAL A 107 11.74 -13.55 -0.32
C VAL A 107 11.81 -12.16 -0.94
N HIS A 108 11.85 -12.07 -2.27
CA HIS A 108 11.83 -10.79 -2.98
C HIS A 108 10.52 -10.03 -2.77
N ALA A 109 9.37 -10.73 -2.80
CA ALA A 109 8.06 -10.12 -2.56
C ALA A 109 7.92 -9.55 -1.14
N TYR A 110 8.48 -10.23 -0.13
CA TYR A 110 8.56 -9.78 1.26
C TYR A 110 9.37 -8.50 1.38
N GLN A 111 10.59 -8.49 0.82
CA GLN A 111 11.47 -7.33 0.87
C GLN A 111 10.82 -6.09 0.23
N ALA A 112 10.12 -6.26 -0.90
CA ALA A 112 9.38 -5.18 -1.57
C ALA A 112 8.23 -4.60 -0.71
N ASN A 113 7.74 -5.37 0.26
CA ASN A 113 6.67 -5.00 1.20
C ASN A 113 7.18 -4.65 2.61
N ALA A 114 8.46 -4.25 2.73
CA ALA A 114 9.09 -3.86 4.00
C ALA A 114 9.09 -4.97 5.08
N VAL A 115 8.98 -6.23 4.67
CA VAL A 115 9.14 -7.38 5.56
C VAL A 115 10.64 -7.63 5.75
N ARG A 116 11.11 -7.60 7.00
CA ARG A 116 12.52 -7.82 7.34
C ARG A 116 12.82 -9.31 7.52
N CYS A 117 14.04 -9.73 7.22
CA CYS A 117 14.52 -11.06 7.56
C CYS A 117 15.34 -11.00 8.86
N ASP A 118 14.97 -11.79 9.86
CA ASP A 118 15.64 -11.88 11.16
C ASP A 118 15.62 -13.34 11.63
N ASN A 119 16.79 -13.92 11.92
CA ASN A 119 16.94 -15.33 12.33
C ASN A 119 16.15 -16.32 11.45
N TYR A 120 16.23 -16.18 10.12
CA TYR A 120 15.50 -17.01 9.14
C TYR A 120 13.97 -16.89 9.20
N GLN A 121 13.45 -15.84 9.83
CA GLN A 121 12.03 -15.50 9.84
C GLN A 121 11.79 -14.19 9.08
N PHE A 122 10.67 -14.10 8.37
CA PHE A 122 10.27 -12.90 7.65
C PHE A 122 9.23 -12.15 8.47
N ILE A 123 9.62 -11.02 9.07
CA ILE A 123 8.81 -10.32 10.05
C ILE A 123 8.32 -9.00 9.47
N TYR A 124 7.02 -8.75 9.58
CA TYR A 124 6.42 -7.44 9.38
C TYR A 124 5.93 -6.91 10.71
N ASP A 125 6.61 -5.88 11.21
CA ASP A 125 6.18 -5.14 12.39
C ASP A 125 5.20 -4.05 11.93
N VAL A 126 3.93 -4.19 12.30
CA VAL A 126 2.87 -3.25 11.92
C VAL A 126 3.15 -1.91 12.60
N GLU A 127 3.30 -0.87 11.79
CA GLU A 127 3.70 0.42 12.32
C GLU A 127 2.61 1.08 13.18
N GLU A 128 3.06 1.85 14.18
CA GLU A 128 2.19 2.51 15.16
C GLU A 128 1.10 3.38 14.49
N TYR A 129 1.48 4.16 13.47
CA TYR A 129 0.52 4.99 12.74
C TYR A 129 -0.54 4.17 12.00
N ARG A 130 -0.21 2.98 11.51
CA ARG A 130 -1.19 2.09 10.87
C ARG A 130 -2.21 1.59 11.88
N LEU A 131 -1.81 1.34 13.13
CA LEU A 131 -2.69 0.90 14.21
C LEU A 131 -3.61 2.01 14.74
N GLN A 132 -3.17 3.27 14.66
CA GLN A 132 -3.96 4.44 15.08
C GLN A 132 -5.03 4.85 14.07
N LEU A 133 -4.97 4.35 12.84
CA LEU A 133 -5.79 4.82 11.71
C LEU A 133 -6.87 3.80 11.35
N GLU A 134 -8.05 4.32 11.01
CA GLU A 134 -9.14 3.50 10.51
C GLU A 134 -8.79 2.79 9.21
N ASN A 135 -9.34 1.59 9.01
CA ASN A 135 -9.17 0.81 7.78
C ASN A 135 -9.66 1.55 6.52
N SER A 136 -10.58 2.52 6.67
CA SER A 136 -11.08 3.37 5.59
C SER A 136 -10.05 4.35 5.01
N VAL A 137 -8.90 4.52 5.70
CA VAL A 137 -7.77 5.31 5.23
C VAL A 137 -7.04 4.64 4.06
N PHE A 138 -7.11 3.31 3.99
CA PHE A 138 -6.30 2.49 3.10
C PHE A 138 -7.16 1.73 2.08
N ASP A 139 -6.62 1.50 0.88
CA ASP A 139 -7.17 0.49 -0.04
C ASP A 139 -6.68 -0.92 0.31
N GLU A 140 -7.18 -1.95 -0.37
CA GLU A 140 -6.83 -3.35 -0.15
C GLU A 140 -5.34 -3.70 -0.23
N ARG A 141 -4.50 -2.86 -0.87
CA ARG A 141 -3.05 -3.07 -0.96
C ARG A 141 -2.29 -2.23 0.07
N GLY A 142 -2.95 -1.33 0.80
CA GLY A 142 -2.35 -0.51 1.83
C GLY A 142 -1.86 0.84 1.32
N TYR A 143 -2.33 1.28 0.14
CA TYR A 143 -2.14 2.66 -0.30
C TYR A 143 -3.04 3.58 0.51
N ILE A 144 -2.53 4.75 0.88
CA ILE A 144 -3.30 5.77 1.58
C ILE A 144 -4.20 6.47 0.57
N ILE A 145 -5.52 6.39 0.78
CA ILE A 145 -6.54 6.95 -0.10
C ILE A 145 -7.42 8.00 0.57
N ASN A 146 -7.32 8.18 1.88
CA ASN A 146 -8.16 9.12 2.63
C ASN A 146 -7.37 9.93 3.68
N GLN A 147 -6.67 10.95 3.21
CA GLN A 147 -6.00 11.93 4.07
C GLN A 147 -6.96 12.62 5.04
N GLY A 148 -8.23 12.80 4.66
CA GLY A 148 -9.25 13.47 5.47
C GLY A 148 -9.49 12.81 6.84
N ARG A 149 -9.12 11.54 7.00
CA ARG A 149 -9.25 10.76 8.24
C ARG A 149 -7.93 10.57 9.01
N MET A 150 -6.91 11.37 8.71
CA MET A 150 -5.57 11.24 9.30
C MET A 150 -5.22 12.42 10.22
N GLU A 151 -6.21 12.99 10.93
CA GLU A 151 -6.01 14.15 11.81
C GLU A 151 -5.09 13.85 13.01
N SER A 152 -5.09 12.60 13.49
CA SER A 152 -4.23 12.14 14.58
C SER A 152 -2.74 12.09 14.23
N ILE A 153 -2.38 12.08 12.94
CA ILE A 153 -0.99 11.90 12.49
C ILE A 153 -0.31 13.26 12.27
N PRO A 154 0.72 13.61 13.07
CA PRO A 154 1.35 14.92 13.00
C PRO A 154 2.33 15.05 11.83
N PHE A 155 2.32 16.20 11.17
CA PHE A 155 3.26 16.60 10.11
C PHE A 155 3.83 18.01 10.37
N GLY A 156 4.95 18.06 11.09
CA GLY A 156 5.57 19.32 11.52
C GLY A 156 4.67 20.02 12.53
N TRP A 157 4.34 21.29 12.26
CA TRP A 157 3.42 22.11 13.06
C TRP A 157 1.94 21.88 12.70
N PHE A 158 1.66 21.03 11.71
CA PHE A 158 0.32 20.75 11.20
C PHE A 158 -0.06 19.28 11.42
N ASN A 159 -1.34 18.94 11.23
CA ASN A 159 -1.77 17.55 11.10
C ASN A 159 -1.71 17.10 9.63
N THR A 160 -1.77 15.78 9.41
CA THR A 160 -1.77 15.18 8.07
C THR A 160 -3.04 15.51 7.29
N ARG A 161 -4.20 15.60 7.95
CA ARG A 161 -5.46 15.98 7.30
C ARG A 161 -5.33 17.28 6.51
N ASP A 162 -4.67 18.28 7.08
CA ASP A 162 -4.61 19.63 6.50
C ASP A 162 -3.41 19.85 5.56
N LYS A 163 -2.26 19.21 5.82
CA LYS A 163 -1.00 19.47 5.10
C LYS A 163 -0.22 18.22 4.68
N GLY A 164 -0.85 17.04 4.71
CA GLY A 164 -0.19 15.76 4.50
C GLY A 164 -0.11 15.25 3.05
N CYS A 165 -0.81 15.88 2.09
CA CYS A 165 -0.94 15.36 0.73
C CYS A 165 0.39 15.02 0.05
N GLY A 166 1.44 15.83 0.27
CA GLY A 166 2.76 15.60 -0.31
C GLY A 166 3.46 14.35 0.20
N TRP A 167 3.45 14.09 1.52
CA TRP A 167 4.10 12.90 2.06
C TRP A 167 3.28 11.63 1.78
N ILE A 168 1.95 11.75 1.77
CA ILE A 168 1.05 10.66 1.37
C ILE A 168 1.31 10.25 -0.09
N ALA A 169 1.43 11.22 -0.99
CA ALA A 169 1.77 10.95 -2.39
C ALA A 169 3.16 10.31 -2.52
N ALA A 170 4.12 10.72 -1.69
CA ALA A 170 5.45 10.13 -1.64
C ALA A 170 5.43 8.67 -1.16
N TYR A 171 4.71 8.37 -0.08
CA TYR A 171 4.50 7.02 0.45
C TYR A 171 3.88 6.11 -0.62
N ASN A 172 2.79 6.56 -1.26
CA ASN A 172 2.13 5.78 -2.31
C ASN A 172 3.05 5.58 -3.52
N LEU A 173 3.80 6.59 -3.96
CA LEU A 173 4.73 6.45 -5.09
C LEU A 173 5.87 5.47 -4.79
N LEU A 174 6.42 5.49 -3.57
CA LEU A 174 7.44 4.54 -3.14
C LEU A 174 6.90 3.10 -3.19
N LYS A 175 5.70 2.89 -2.66
CA LYS A 175 5.02 1.59 -2.66
C LYS A 175 4.72 1.11 -4.09
N LEU A 176 4.23 1.99 -4.98
CA LEU A 176 4.01 1.69 -6.42
C LEU A 176 5.28 1.21 -7.13
N ASN A 177 6.46 1.60 -6.64
CA ASN A 177 7.74 1.27 -7.23
C ASN A 177 8.51 0.21 -6.43
N GLY A 178 7.82 -0.59 -5.61
CA GLY A 178 8.42 -1.72 -4.87
C GLY A 178 9.40 -1.29 -3.78
N LYS A 179 9.32 -0.03 -3.32
CA LYS A 179 10.16 0.55 -2.28
C LYS A 179 9.34 0.90 -1.05
N THR A 180 8.48 -0.01 -0.60
CA THR A 180 7.62 0.22 0.56
C THR A 180 8.46 0.68 1.76
N MET A 181 8.05 1.79 2.36
CA MET A 181 8.64 2.36 3.57
C MET A 181 7.53 2.57 4.58
N LEU A 182 7.84 2.51 5.88
CA LEU A 182 6.87 2.81 6.93
C LEU A 182 6.45 4.28 6.85
N MET A 183 5.17 4.58 7.08
CA MET A 183 4.64 5.95 7.12
C MET A 183 5.46 6.85 8.06
N LYS A 184 5.87 6.34 9.22
CA LYS A 184 6.70 7.11 10.18
C LYS A 184 8.04 7.56 9.58
N ASP A 185 8.66 6.73 8.73
CA ASP A 185 9.97 7.00 8.15
C ASP A 185 9.85 7.97 6.97
N VAL A 186 8.79 7.83 6.17
CA VAL A 186 8.43 8.82 5.12
C VAL A 186 8.17 10.19 5.75
N LEU A 187 7.36 10.23 6.81
CA LEU A 187 7.07 11.44 7.57
C LEU A 187 8.35 12.07 8.13
N ALA A 188 9.20 11.30 8.82
CA ALA A 188 10.45 11.82 9.38
C ALA A 188 11.39 12.36 8.28
N GLY A 189 11.48 11.65 7.16
CA GLY A 189 12.30 12.04 6.02
C GLY A 189 11.86 13.36 5.39
N LEU A 190 10.55 13.60 5.28
CA LEU A 190 9.98 14.79 4.64
C LEU A 190 9.75 15.96 5.61
N LYS A 191 9.50 15.70 6.90
CA LYS A 191 9.39 16.73 7.96
C LYS A 191 10.60 17.66 7.99
N ARG A 192 11.80 17.12 7.75
CA ARG A 192 13.06 17.90 7.70
C ARG A 192 13.04 19.00 6.64
N PHE A 193 12.28 18.82 5.55
CA PHE A 193 12.18 19.79 4.46
C PHE A 193 10.97 20.73 4.61
N ALA A 194 9.90 20.27 5.27
CA ALA A 194 8.77 21.12 5.66
C ALA A 194 9.18 22.23 6.66
N PHE A 195 10.27 22.03 7.41
CA PHE A 195 10.80 23.03 8.35
C PHE A 195 11.53 24.20 7.67
N ILE A 196 12.06 24.00 6.46
CA ILE A 196 12.81 25.01 5.70
C ILE A 196 11.88 25.80 4.74
N GLY A 197 10.75 25.19 4.33
CA GLY A 197 9.72 25.81 3.50
C GLY A 197 8.55 26.34 4.32
N ASN A 198 8.61 27.60 4.75
CA ASN A 198 7.56 28.33 5.47
C ASN A 198 6.11 28.04 4.97
N LEU A 199 5.18 27.89 5.93
CA LEU A 199 3.70 28.00 5.86
C LEU A 199 2.88 27.18 4.82
N LEU A 200 3.47 26.56 3.79
CA LEU A 200 2.72 26.07 2.62
C LEU A 200 2.74 24.54 2.39
N GLY A 201 3.08 23.73 3.41
CA GLY A 201 3.08 22.26 3.30
C GLY A 201 4.34 21.73 2.59
N GLN A 202 4.26 20.59 1.90
CA GLN A 202 5.42 19.97 1.25
C GLN A 202 5.86 20.72 -0.01
N GLU A 203 7.13 21.14 -0.05
CA GLU A 203 7.75 21.79 -1.21
C GLU A 203 8.20 20.75 -2.26
N LYS A 204 7.97 21.04 -3.55
CA LYS A 204 8.11 20.10 -4.68
C LYS A 204 9.55 19.71 -5.00
N ILE A 205 10.51 20.63 -4.92
CA ILE A 205 11.93 20.39 -5.22
C ILE A 205 12.53 19.48 -4.14
N SER A 206 12.19 19.74 -2.88
CA SER A 206 12.61 18.94 -1.73
C SER A 206 12.04 17.53 -1.81
N LEU A 207 10.76 17.39 -2.19
CA LEU A 207 10.13 16.10 -2.45
C LEU A 207 10.87 15.33 -3.56
N TYR A 208 11.19 16.01 -4.68
CA TYR A 208 11.95 15.42 -5.78
C TYR A 208 13.31 14.87 -5.33
N PHE A 209 14.11 15.68 -4.63
CA PHE A 209 15.43 15.23 -4.15
C PHE A 209 15.33 14.12 -3.10
N TRP A 210 14.31 14.18 -2.25
CA TRP A 210 14.08 13.12 -1.27
C TRP A 210 13.72 11.79 -1.95
N LEU A 211 12.83 11.79 -2.94
CA LEU A 211 12.48 10.59 -3.72
C LEU A 211 13.71 10.02 -4.46
N LYS A 212 14.55 10.87 -5.05
CA LYS A 212 15.83 10.44 -5.62
C LYS A 212 16.75 9.80 -4.59
N LYS A 213 16.82 10.36 -3.38
CA LYS A 213 17.63 9.79 -2.29
C LYS A 213 17.13 8.41 -1.84
N GLN A 214 15.82 8.15 -1.94
CA GLN A 214 15.26 6.80 -1.73
C GLN A 214 15.53 5.84 -2.93
N GLY A 215 16.27 6.31 -3.93
CA GLY A 215 16.70 5.55 -5.09
C GLY A 215 15.60 5.33 -6.13
N LEU A 216 14.61 6.23 -6.21
CA LEU A 216 13.69 6.26 -7.35
C LEU A 216 14.32 7.06 -8.50
N SER A 217 14.19 6.55 -9.72
CA SER A 217 14.57 7.22 -10.97
C SER A 217 13.53 8.25 -11.38
N VAL A 218 13.33 9.28 -10.55
CA VAL A 218 12.33 10.33 -10.79
C VAL A 218 12.85 11.48 -11.65
N HIS A 219 11.94 12.02 -12.45
CA HIS A 219 12.08 13.23 -13.25
C HIS A 219 11.07 14.29 -12.80
N ILE A 220 11.34 15.57 -13.08
CA ILE A 220 10.40 16.66 -12.75
C ILE A 220 10.05 17.45 -14.00
N SER A 221 8.77 17.80 -14.13
CA SER A 221 8.24 18.64 -15.21
C SER A 221 7.28 19.67 -14.63
N VAL A 222 7.38 20.91 -15.09
CA VAL A 222 6.47 22.01 -14.74
C VAL A 222 5.97 22.63 -16.04
N GLY A 223 4.70 23.04 -16.06
CA GLY A 223 4.12 23.76 -17.19
C GLY A 223 2.62 23.58 -17.31
N THR A 224 2.14 23.59 -18.55
CA THR A 224 0.70 23.48 -18.85
C THR A 224 0.15 22.10 -18.54
N ASN A 225 -1.17 22.03 -18.29
CA ASN A 225 -1.87 20.76 -18.13
C ASN A 225 -1.69 19.84 -19.36
N ALA A 226 -1.68 20.40 -20.58
CA ALA A 226 -1.40 19.63 -21.80
C ALA A 226 -0.02 18.94 -21.77
N LYS A 227 1.01 19.64 -21.28
CA LYS A 227 2.35 19.07 -21.09
C LYS A 227 2.34 17.97 -20.02
N MET A 228 1.63 18.17 -18.91
CA MET A 228 1.54 17.17 -17.84
C MET A 228 0.78 15.91 -18.29
N ILE A 229 -0.31 16.06 -19.06
CA ILE A 229 -1.06 14.94 -19.65
C ILE A 229 -0.12 14.07 -20.48
N LYS A 230 0.62 14.69 -21.42
CA LYS A 230 1.57 13.95 -22.27
C LYS A 230 2.63 13.20 -21.45
N LYS A 231 3.12 13.81 -20.37
CA LYS A 231 4.13 13.20 -19.50
C LYS A 231 3.57 12.08 -18.64
N MET A 232 2.38 12.25 -18.06
CA MET A 232 1.71 11.20 -17.29
C MET A 232 1.48 9.96 -18.15
N CYS A 233 0.91 10.12 -19.35
CA CYS A 233 0.65 9.00 -20.26
C CYS A 233 1.91 8.28 -20.76
N ALA A 234 3.08 8.92 -20.69
CA ALA A 234 4.36 8.35 -21.12
C ALA A 234 5.19 7.79 -19.95
N SER A 235 4.71 7.92 -18.71
CA SER A 235 5.38 7.47 -17.49
C SER A 235 4.68 6.23 -16.92
N LYS A 236 5.38 5.42 -16.12
CA LYS A 236 4.75 4.33 -15.36
C LYS A 236 3.92 4.85 -14.18
N SER A 237 4.48 5.77 -13.41
CA SER A 237 3.85 6.30 -12.19
C SER A 237 4.40 7.68 -11.82
N GLY A 238 3.78 8.36 -10.87
CA GLY A 238 4.32 9.63 -10.39
C GLY A 238 3.47 10.33 -9.34
N ILE A 239 3.79 11.60 -9.12
CA ILE A 239 3.07 12.54 -8.26
C ILE A 239 2.72 13.76 -9.09
N LEU A 240 1.43 14.06 -9.19
CA LEU A 240 0.90 15.28 -9.77
C LEU A 240 0.65 16.30 -8.67
N LEU A 241 1.16 17.52 -8.85
CA LEU A 241 0.82 18.70 -8.09
C LEU A 241 -0.03 19.62 -8.95
N TYR A 242 -1.26 19.89 -8.53
CA TYR A 242 -2.20 20.77 -9.22
C TYR A 242 -2.92 21.68 -8.23
N ILE A 243 -3.54 22.73 -8.74
CA ILE A 243 -4.33 23.66 -7.93
C ILE A 243 -5.79 23.25 -8.03
N HIS A 244 -6.35 22.74 -6.94
CA HIS A 244 -7.78 22.55 -6.77
C HIS A 244 -8.44 23.88 -6.38
N ARG A 245 -9.78 23.95 -6.36
CA ARG A 245 -10.56 25.18 -6.09
C ARG A 245 -10.13 25.96 -4.84
N THR A 246 -9.63 25.27 -3.82
CA THR A 246 -9.34 25.86 -2.50
C THR A 246 -7.86 25.84 -2.11
N ASN A 247 -7.04 24.97 -2.70
CA ASN A 247 -5.62 24.82 -2.35
C ASN A 247 -4.86 24.00 -3.42
N ALA A 248 -3.53 24.00 -3.32
CA ALA A 248 -2.69 23.08 -4.07
C ALA A 248 -2.76 21.68 -3.45
N HIS A 249 -2.82 20.65 -4.28
CA HIS A 249 -2.96 19.25 -3.86
C HIS A 249 -1.97 18.35 -4.59
N TYR A 250 -1.41 17.39 -3.84
CA TYR A 250 -0.55 16.33 -4.38
C TYR A 250 -1.33 15.02 -4.45
N VAL A 251 -1.21 14.33 -5.58
CA VAL A 251 -1.79 12.99 -5.77
C VAL A 251 -0.76 12.08 -6.41
N ALA A 252 -0.62 10.86 -5.88
CA ALA A 252 0.14 9.82 -6.56
C ALA A 252 -0.73 9.21 -7.67
N TYR A 253 -0.09 8.72 -8.73
CA TYR A 253 -0.76 8.03 -9.81
C TYR A 253 0.05 6.87 -10.37
N GLU A 254 -0.65 5.93 -10.99
CA GLU A 254 -0.09 4.84 -11.80
C GLU A 254 -0.82 4.76 -13.14
N VAL A 255 -0.07 4.49 -14.22
CA VAL A 255 -0.64 4.22 -15.55
C VAL A 255 -0.91 2.74 -15.69
N LEU A 256 -2.17 2.40 -15.97
CA LEU A 256 -2.66 1.04 -16.14
C LEU A 256 -2.37 0.54 -17.56
N LYS A 257 -2.45 -0.79 -17.75
CA LYS A 257 -2.19 -1.45 -19.04
C LYS A 257 -3.08 -0.96 -20.19
N ASP A 258 -4.30 -0.50 -19.89
CA ASP A 258 -5.25 0.06 -20.87
C ASP A 258 -5.03 1.56 -21.14
N GLY A 259 -3.96 2.16 -20.59
CA GLY A 259 -3.62 3.56 -20.74
C GLY A 259 -4.42 4.51 -19.84
N LYS A 260 -5.36 4.00 -19.03
CA LYS A 260 -6.01 4.80 -17.98
C LYS A 260 -5.06 5.03 -16.82
N ILE A 261 -5.42 5.97 -15.96
CA ILE A 261 -4.62 6.35 -14.81
C ILE A 261 -5.44 6.15 -13.55
N GLN A 262 -4.86 5.42 -12.59
CA GLN A 262 -5.37 5.34 -11.23
C GLN A 262 -4.74 6.47 -10.41
N PHE A 263 -5.57 7.28 -9.77
CA PHE A 263 -5.14 8.34 -8.86
C PHE A 263 -5.43 7.96 -7.40
N PHE A 264 -4.42 8.07 -6.55
CA PHE A 264 -4.53 7.78 -5.12
C PHE A 264 -4.73 9.07 -4.32
N ASN A 265 -5.65 9.04 -3.36
CA ASN A 265 -5.96 10.17 -2.47
C ASN A 265 -6.38 11.47 -3.19
N ALA A 266 -6.83 11.37 -4.45
CA ALA A 266 -7.36 12.51 -5.19
C ALA A 266 -8.79 12.87 -4.77
N VAL A 267 -9.60 11.85 -4.49
CA VAL A 267 -10.91 11.98 -3.86
C VAL A 267 -10.86 11.10 -2.62
N TYR A 268 -11.01 11.70 -1.45
CA TYR A 268 -10.81 11.03 -0.16
C TYR A 268 -11.70 9.79 -0.02
N GLY A 269 -11.06 8.63 0.17
CA GLY A 269 -11.69 7.32 0.33
C GLY A 269 -12.05 6.60 -0.97
N LYS A 270 -11.82 7.21 -2.14
CA LYS A 270 -12.12 6.57 -3.44
C LYS A 270 -10.98 5.63 -3.83
N LYS A 271 -11.21 4.32 -3.71
CA LYS A 271 -10.24 3.25 -4.02
C LYS A 271 -9.83 3.23 -5.51
N ASN A 272 -10.82 3.17 -6.40
CA ASN A 272 -10.61 3.02 -7.84
C ASN A 272 -10.91 4.33 -8.57
N HIS A 273 -10.17 5.40 -8.26
CA HIS A 273 -10.26 6.63 -9.05
C HIS A 273 -9.49 6.45 -10.37
N ILE A 274 -10.10 5.72 -11.30
CA ILE A 274 -9.53 5.41 -12.61
C ILE A 274 -10.19 6.30 -13.66
N THR A 275 -9.39 7.08 -14.36
CA THR A 275 -9.83 8.02 -15.41
C THR A 275 -8.66 8.34 -16.34
N THR A 276 -8.88 9.12 -17.39
CA THR A 276 -7.78 9.64 -18.21
C THR A 276 -7.13 10.86 -17.54
N ALA A 277 -5.86 11.12 -17.85
CA ALA A 277 -5.17 12.35 -17.40
C ALA A 277 -5.93 13.64 -17.77
N SER A 278 -6.55 13.65 -18.95
CA SER A 278 -7.28 14.80 -19.48
C SER A 278 -8.56 15.07 -18.69
N GLU A 279 -9.37 14.03 -18.47
CA GLU A 279 -10.58 14.12 -17.66
C GLU A 279 -10.25 14.55 -16.22
N PHE A 280 -9.24 13.93 -15.61
CA PHE A 280 -8.81 14.27 -14.25
C PHE A 280 -8.48 15.76 -14.10
N LEU A 281 -7.59 16.28 -14.95
CA LEU A 281 -7.15 17.68 -14.86
C LEU A 281 -8.26 18.66 -15.23
N ARG A 282 -9.16 18.30 -16.15
CA ARG A 282 -10.34 19.12 -16.48
C ARG A 282 -11.30 19.25 -15.30
N GLU A 283 -11.51 18.17 -14.56
CA GLU A 283 -12.47 18.12 -13.45
C GLU A 283 -11.90 18.68 -12.15
N ASN A 284 -10.60 18.49 -11.91
CA ASN A 284 -9.98 18.76 -10.61
C ASN A 284 -9.02 19.97 -10.61
N SER A 285 -8.45 20.35 -11.76
CA SER A 285 -7.52 21.49 -11.84
C SER A 285 -8.26 22.78 -12.14
N PHE A 286 -8.17 23.74 -11.23
CA PHE A 286 -8.77 25.08 -11.40
C PHE A 286 -7.95 25.98 -12.32
N ILE A 287 -6.62 25.79 -12.34
CA ILE A 287 -5.68 26.56 -13.16
C ILE A 287 -5.03 25.63 -14.20
N PRO A 288 -4.74 26.08 -15.43
CA PRO A 288 -4.12 25.27 -16.48
C PRO A 288 -2.61 25.05 -16.29
N LEU A 289 -2.12 25.11 -15.05
CA LEU A 289 -0.71 24.93 -14.67
C LEU A 289 -0.59 23.86 -13.58
N SER A 290 0.35 22.95 -13.79
CA SER A 290 0.61 21.83 -12.89
C SER A 290 2.09 21.49 -12.87
N SER A 291 2.52 20.73 -11.87
CA SER A 291 3.85 20.13 -11.79
C SER A 291 3.73 18.62 -11.65
N LEU A 292 4.71 17.89 -12.16
CA LEU A 292 4.73 16.44 -12.18
C LEU A 292 6.12 15.95 -11.76
N ILE A 293 6.16 15.05 -10.79
CA ILE A 293 7.32 14.20 -10.52
C ILE A 293 6.95 12.81 -11.05
N TYR A 294 7.73 12.22 -11.95
CA TYR A 294 7.34 10.96 -12.61
C TYR A 294 8.50 9.98 -12.70
N VAL A 295 8.15 8.70 -12.72
CA VAL A 295 9.03 7.55 -12.95
C VAL A 295 8.66 6.94 -14.31
N ASP A 296 9.65 6.76 -15.17
CA ASP A 296 9.48 6.14 -16.49
C ASP A 296 9.21 4.63 -16.39
#